data_AF-A0A2E4J417-F1
#
_entry.id   AF-A0A2E4J417-F1
#
_cell.length_a   1.000
_cell.length_b   1.000
_cell.length_c   1.000
_cell.angle_alpha   90.00
_cell.angle_beta   90.00
_cell.angle_gamma   90.00
#
_symmetry.space_group_name_H-M   'P 1'
#
loop_
_entity.id
_entity.type
_entity.pdbx_description
1 polymer ?
#
loop_
_entity_poly.entity_id
_entity_poly.type
_entity_poly.pdbx_seq_one_letter_code
_entity_poly.pdbx_strand_id
1 'polypeptide(L)'
;MTTLDDDVAVQIRNILQPDTRGVGAWWYDFGMTCGTTEAVRYGAMGWWDHPRLQQDVQRLAAIVRERLARPHVRVADVLVVHDPWSFTHTGSRRAPDIDQLGDRSEALPIDSVSPIAIDALATGLYQSGLVHEDALLSELSTIDLSAFRLVIFATTPVLDETQREMIRDRVPKDGRHVVFTGHAGWGDGSKVGPELATQLTGFETQLLNAEPAVQSVTLDGAEDVCELGGAFDVPGFNQENVSLVGLWKDGRASAVSRVEEEATWWSFAVAPLQSSMLREIGRRAGCHIKNECDETTLVGAGLLVVHTLEAGSRTLKTPEGIVIEAVLPERSSVVFDTVTGERLLG
;
A
#
# COMPACT_ATOMS: atom_id res chain seq x y z
N MET A 1 -7.74 17.44 19.13
CA MET A 1 -8.09 18.50 18.15
C MET A 1 -6.86 18.73 17.28
N THR A 2 -7.04 18.96 15.99
CA THR A 2 -5.96 19.34 15.06
C THR A 2 -5.65 20.83 15.19
N THR A 3 -4.45 21.21 14.76
CA THR A 3 -3.94 22.60 14.72
C THR A 3 -3.77 23.06 13.27
N LEU A 4 -3.58 24.35 13.05
CA LEU A 4 -3.26 24.88 11.72
C LEU A 4 -1.98 24.26 11.13
N ASP A 5 -0.98 23.98 11.97
CA ASP A 5 0.26 23.34 11.52
C ASP A 5 0.01 21.89 11.05
N ASP A 6 -0.90 21.17 11.72
CA ASP A 6 -1.35 19.85 11.27
C ASP A 6 -2.06 19.93 9.91
N ASP A 7 -2.92 20.94 9.73
CA ASP A 7 -3.65 21.15 8.48
C ASP A 7 -2.68 21.47 7.32
N VAL A 8 -1.66 22.30 7.56
CA VAL A 8 -0.57 22.59 6.61
C VAL A 8 0.20 21.31 6.26
N ALA A 9 0.56 20.50 7.27
CA ALA A 9 1.28 19.26 7.04
C ALA A 9 0.49 18.28 6.16
N VAL A 10 -0.80 18.09 6.46
CA VAL A 10 -1.69 17.24 5.65
C VAL A 10 -1.87 17.81 4.25
N GLN A 11 -1.99 19.13 4.12
CA GLN A 11 -2.11 19.81 2.83
C GLN A 11 -0.89 19.55 1.93
N ILE A 12 0.32 19.74 2.44
CA ILE A 12 1.56 19.47 1.69
C ILE A 12 1.59 18.02 1.18
N ARG A 13 1.35 17.05 2.08
CA ARG A 13 1.38 15.61 1.74
C ARG A 13 0.34 15.27 0.67
N ASN A 14 -0.91 15.66 0.89
CA ASN A 14 -2.02 15.28 0.00
C ASN A 14 -1.93 15.95 -1.37
N ILE A 15 -1.42 17.18 -1.44
CA ILE A 15 -1.25 17.89 -2.72
C ILE A 15 -0.11 17.29 -3.54
N LEU A 16 0.99 16.88 -2.90
CA LEU A 16 2.15 16.33 -3.60
C LEU A 16 2.04 14.84 -3.92
N GLN A 17 1.18 14.09 -3.24
CA GLN A 17 0.94 12.68 -3.54
C GLN A 17 0.64 12.41 -5.03
N PRO A 18 -0.34 13.07 -5.67
CA PRO A 18 -0.59 12.87 -7.10
C PRO A 18 0.63 13.21 -7.98
N ASP A 19 1.31 14.33 -7.69
CA ASP A 19 2.48 14.78 -8.46
C ASP A 19 3.64 13.77 -8.39
N THR A 20 3.94 13.24 -7.20
CA THR A 20 4.96 12.19 -7.04
C THR A 20 4.62 10.92 -7.81
N ARG A 21 3.35 10.68 -8.14
CA ARG A 21 2.88 9.55 -8.96
C ARG A 21 2.71 9.89 -10.44
N GLY A 22 3.15 11.07 -10.88
CA GLY A 22 3.09 11.49 -12.28
C GLY A 22 1.69 11.84 -12.77
N VAL A 23 0.75 12.12 -11.85
CA VAL A 23 -0.61 12.52 -12.19
C VAL A 23 -0.89 13.95 -11.75
N GLY A 24 -1.68 14.67 -12.55
CA GLY A 24 -2.16 16.01 -12.19
C GLY A 24 -3.22 15.96 -11.09
N ALA A 25 -3.44 17.09 -10.42
CA ALA A 25 -4.46 17.23 -9.39
C ALA A 25 -5.39 18.41 -9.69
N TRP A 26 -6.64 18.28 -9.27
CA TRP A 26 -7.62 19.36 -9.22
C TRP A 26 -8.03 19.58 -7.78
N TRP A 27 -8.16 20.84 -7.36
CA TRP A 27 -8.53 21.18 -6.01
C TRP A 27 -9.96 21.71 -5.99
N TYR A 28 -10.80 21.04 -5.22
CA TYR A 28 -12.19 21.41 -5.01
C TYR A 28 -12.41 21.70 -3.54
N ASP A 29 -12.81 22.94 -3.24
CA ASP A 29 -13.18 23.37 -1.90
C ASP A 29 -14.70 23.51 -1.83
N PHE A 30 -15.34 22.68 -1.02
CA PHE A 30 -16.79 22.73 -0.78
C PHE A 30 -17.14 23.56 0.46
N GLY A 31 -16.15 24.15 1.14
CA GLY A 31 -16.31 25.01 2.31
C GLY A 31 -16.91 24.33 3.53
N MET A 32 -16.89 25.04 4.67
CA MET A 32 -17.50 24.57 5.93
C MET A 32 -19.03 24.57 5.89
N THR A 33 -19.63 25.28 4.94
CA THR A 33 -21.01 25.79 5.09
C THR A 33 -21.85 25.77 3.82
N CYS A 34 -21.40 25.22 2.68
CA CYS A 34 -22.23 25.17 1.48
C CYS A 34 -23.57 24.46 1.76
N GLY A 35 -24.66 25.24 1.83
CA GLY A 35 -26.03 24.76 2.05
C GLY A 35 -26.60 24.93 3.47
N THR A 36 -25.88 25.47 4.45
CA THR A 36 -26.40 25.69 5.82
C THR A 36 -26.82 27.14 6.08
N THR A 37 -27.75 27.37 7.01
CA THR A 37 -28.19 28.72 7.40
C THR A 37 -27.05 29.57 8.00
N GLU A 38 -26.06 28.94 8.64
CA GLU A 38 -24.84 29.57 9.15
C GLU A 38 -23.96 30.14 8.04
N ALA A 39 -23.98 29.55 6.82
CA ALA A 39 -23.24 30.04 5.66
C ALA A 39 -23.53 31.50 5.29
N VAL A 40 -24.77 31.93 5.53
CA VAL A 40 -25.23 33.30 5.25
C VAL A 40 -24.51 34.32 6.15
N ARG A 41 -24.05 33.91 7.34
CA ARG A 41 -23.39 34.80 8.31
C ARG A 41 -21.90 34.96 8.05
N TYR A 42 -21.23 33.89 7.63
CA TYR A 42 -19.78 33.87 7.42
C TYR A 42 -19.38 34.14 5.97
N GLY A 43 -20.34 34.10 5.03
CA GLY A 43 -20.05 34.14 3.60
C GLY A 43 -19.60 32.78 3.08
N ALA A 44 -19.30 32.71 1.78
CA ALA A 44 -18.68 31.52 1.20
C ALA A 44 -17.23 31.44 1.72
N MET A 45 -17.00 30.64 2.76
CA MET A 45 -15.68 30.37 3.31
C MET A 45 -15.25 28.94 2.97
N GLY A 46 -14.12 28.82 2.27
CA GLY A 46 -13.45 27.56 1.97
C GLY A 46 -12.70 26.99 3.16
N TRP A 47 -12.46 25.67 3.16
CA TRP A 47 -11.54 25.02 4.10
C TRP A 47 -10.10 25.56 3.98
N TRP A 48 -9.74 26.19 2.86
CA TRP A 48 -8.41 26.76 2.63
C TRP A 48 -8.30 28.28 2.77
N ASP A 49 -9.34 28.98 3.24
CA ASP A 49 -9.34 30.46 3.25
C ASP A 49 -8.39 31.09 4.27
N HIS A 50 -7.76 30.28 5.14
CA HIS A 50 -6.74 30.77 6.04
C HIS A 50 -5.51 31.28 5.24
N PRO A 51 -5.01 32.52 5.48
CA PRO A 51 -3.91 33.09 4.69
C PRO A 51 -2.64 32.22 4.63
N ARG A 52 -2.38 31.45 5.71
CA ARG A 52 -1.26 30.49 5.71
C ARG A 52 -1.44 29.36 4.70
N LEU A 53 -2.62 28.76 4.63
CA LEU A 53 -2.93 27.67 3.68
C LEU A 53 -2.86 28.19 2.23
N GLN A 54 -3.32 29.42 1.99
CA GLN A 54 -3.20 30.07 0.68
C GLN A 54 -1.74 30.32 0.25
N GLN A 55 -0.87 30.71 1.18
CA GLN A 55 0.56 30.87 0.89
C GLN A 55 1.21 29.52 0.54
N ASP A 56 0.86 28.46 1.25
CA ASP A 56 1.40 27.12 0.99
C ASP A 56 0.86 26.55 -0.33
N VAL A 57 -0.40 26.82 -0.68
CA VAL A 57 -0.97 26.59 -2.02
C VAL A 57 -0.11 27.23 -3.12
N GLN A 58 0.25 28.50 -2.97
CA GLN A 58 1.04 29.21 -3.98
C GLN A 58 2.42 28.56 -4.16
N ARG A 59 3.08 28.18 -3.07
CA ARG A 59 4.39 27.52 -3.09
C ARG A 59 4.31 26.13 -3.71
N LEU A 60 3.34 25.32 -3.29
CA LEU A 60 3.11 23.98 -3.83
C LEU A 60 2.79 24.04 -5.33
N ALA A 61 1.95 24.97 -5.76
CA ALA A 61 1.66 25.18 -7.17
C ALA A 61 2.90 25.57 -7.99
N ALA A 62 3.83 26.34 -7.41
CA ALA A 62 5.10 26.67 -8.07
C ALA A 62 5.99 25.44 -8.24
N ILE A 63 6.12 24.61 -7.20
CA ILE A 63 6.86 23.33 -7.25
C ILE A 63 6.26 22.41 -8.32
N VAL A 64 4.95 22.14 -8.24
CA VAL A 64 4.26 21.23 -9.17
C VAL A 64 4.38 21.72 -10.61
N ARG A 65 4.18 23.01 -10.90
CA ARG A 65 4.33 23.55 -12.26
C ARG A 65 5.74 23.40 -12.81
N GLU A 66 6.74 23.57 -11.96
CA GLU A 66 8.13 23.38 -12.35
C GLU A 66 8.42 21.90 -12.66
N ARG A 67 7.89 20.97 -11.84
CA ARG A 67 8.04 19.53 -12.06
C ARG A 67 7.30 19.01 -13.29
N LEU A 68 6.09 19.49 -13.54
CA LEU A 68 5.29 19.16 -14.73
C LEU A 68 5.96 19.56 -16.05
N ALA A 69 6.92 20.47 -16.03
CA ALA A 69 7.70 20.83 -17.22
C ALA A 69 8.77 19.78 -17.59
N ARG A 70 8.96 18.74 -16.76
CA ARG A 70 9.97 17.70 -16.92
C ARG A 70 9.30 16.36 -17.28
N PRO A 71 9.95 15.46 -18.04
CA PRO A 71 9.46 14.10 -18.22
C PRO A 71 9.35 13.39 -16.87
N HIS A 72 8.22 12.73 -16.63
CA HIS A 72 8.07 11.89 -15.45
C HIS A 72 8.90 10.61 -15.59
N VAL A 73 9.67 10.29 -14.56
CA VAL A 73 10.45 9.05 -14.48
C VAL A 73 9.96 8.26 -13.28
N ARG A 74 9.56 7.00 -13.55
CA ARG A 74 9.16 6.06 -12.51
C ARG A 74 10.39 5.62 -11.73
N VAL A 75 10.29 5.70 -10.41
CA VAL A 75 11.38 5.36 -9.48
C VAL A 75 11.00 4.18 -8.56
N ALA A 76 9.79 3.64 -8.72
CA ALA A 76 9.32 2.49 -7.98
C ALA A 76 10.02 1.21 -8.42
N ASP A 77 10.35 0.38 -7.44
CA ASP A 77 10.85 -0.98 -7.63
C ASP A 77 9.95 -2.03 -6.94
N VAL A 78 8.79 -1.58 -6.45
CA VAL A 78 7.70 -2.42 -5.96
C VAL A 78 6.45 -2.17 -6.81
N LEU A 79 5.82 -3.25 -7.30
CA LEU A 79 4.53 -3.19 -7.99
C LEU A 79 3.46 -3.88 -7.13
N VAL A 80 2.34 -3.22 -6.92
CA VAL A 80 1.18 -3.77 -6.23
C VAL A 80 0.05 -3.94 -7.25
N VAL A 81 -0.36 -5.19 -7.45
CA VAL A 81 -1.35 -5.57 -8.46
C VAL A 81 -2.70 -5.81 -7.79
N HIS A 82 -3.71 -5.12 -8.31
CA HIS A 82 -5.08 -5.20 -7.85
C HIS A 82 -6.00 -5.62 -8.98
N ASP A 83 -7.02 -6.43 -8.69
CA ASP A 83 -8.15 -6.62 -9.56
C ASP A 83 -9.39 -5.93 -8.97
N PRO A 84 -9.92 -4.86 -9.59
CA PRO A 84 -11.12 -4.19 -9.09
C PRO A 84 -12.36 -5.11 -9.13
N TRP A 85 -12.35 -6.18 -9.94
CA TRP A 85 -13.41 -7.18 -9.95
C TRP A 85 -13.38 -8.09 -8.72
N SER A 86 -12.33 -8.04 -7.89
CA SER A 86 -12.25 -8.80 -6.64
C SER A 86 -13.48 -8.60 -5.76
N PHE A 87 -14.03 -7.38 -5.70
CA PHE A 87 -15.21 -7.04 -4.90
C PHE A 87 -16.51 -7.71 -5.39
N THR A 88 -16.54 -8.22 -6.61
CA THR A 88 -17.66 -9.05 -7.10
C THR A 88 -17.56 -10.50 -6.62
N HIS A 89 -16.40 -10.88 -6.10
CA HIS A 89 -16.07 -12.23 -5.62
C HIS A 89 -15.88 -12.29 -4.10
N THR A 90 -15.52 -11.17 -3.46
CA THR A 90 -15.47 -11.04 -2.00
C THR A 90 -16.82 -10.51 -1.50
N GLY A 91 -17.34 -11.11 -0.43
CA GLY A 91 -18.65 -10.75 0.10
C GLY A 91 -18.65 -9.38 0.78
N SER A 92 -18.76 -8.29 0.03
CA SER A 92 -18.87 -6.95 0.62
C SER A 92 -20.31 -6.67 1.10
N ARG A 93 -20.72 -7.19 2.28
CA ARG A 93 -21.98 -6.72 2.90
C ARG A 93 -21.76 -5.43 3.68
N ARG A 94 -21.46 -4.34 2.93
CA ARG A 94 -21.42 -2.96 3.45
C ARG A 94 -22.74 -2.19 3.28
N ALA A 95 -23.81 -2.82 2.81
CA ALA A 95 -25.10 -2.15 2.71
C ALA A 95 -25.99 -2.54 3.90
N PRO A 96 -26.16 -1.66 4.92
CA PRO A 96 -27.48 -1.50 5.51
C PRO A 96 -28.48 -1.23 4.36
N ASP A 97 -29.75 -1.62 4.52
CA ASP A 97 -30.81 -1.09 3.66
C ASP A 97 -30.66 0.44 3.57
N ILE A 98 -31.02 1.04 2.43
CA ILE A 98 -30.88 2.50 2.25
C ILE A 98 -31.61 3.31 3.36
N ASP A 99 -32.60 2.68 3.97
CA ASP A 99 -33.38 3.19 5.11
C ASP A 99 -32.66 3.10 6.46
N GLN A 100 -31.50 2.43 6.52
CA GLN A 100 -30.62 2.25 7.68
C GLN A 100 -29.27 2.98 7.51
N LEU A 101 -29.14 3.88 6.53
CA LEU A 101 -28.02 4.82 6.41
C LEU A 101 -27.93 5.68 7.69
N GLY A 102 -27.06 5.29 8.61
CA GLY A 102 -26.87 5.94 9.91
C GLY A 102 -26.99 5.00 11.11
N ASP A 103 -27.55 3.80 10.94
CA ASP A 103 -27.61 2.78 11.98
C ASP A 103 -26.45 1.80 11.79
N ARG A 104 -25.41 1.93 12.64
CA ARG A 104 -24.30 0.97 12.69
C ARG A 104 -24.79 -0.29 13.40
N SER A 105 -25.51 -1.15 12.69
CA SER A 105 -25.82 -2.49 13.21
C SER A 105 -24.50 -3.22 13.53
N GLU A 106 -24.26 -3.51 14.81
CA GLU A 106 -23.05 -4.14 15.35
C GLU A 106 -22.88 -5.62 14.97
N ALA A 107 -23.78 -6.19 14.14
CA ALA A 107 -23.95 -7.64 14.01
C ALA A 107 -23.84 -8.20 12.57
N LEU A 108 -23.23 -7.48 11.63
CA LEU A 108 -23.03 -8.00 10.28
C LEU A 108 -21.60 -8.54 10.11
N PRO A 109 -21.40 -9.76 9.55
CA PRO A 109 -20.08 -10.23 9.17
C PRO A 109 -19.50 -9.26 8.14
N ILE A 110 -18.51 -8.49 8.57
CA ILE A 110 -17.76 -7.58 7.71
C ILE A 110 -16.77 -8.42 6.92
N ASP A 111 -16.59 -8.09 5.64
CA ASP A 111 -15.44 -8.53 4.87
C ASP A 111 -14.16 -8.09 5.61
N SER A 112 -13.58 -9.01 6.40
CA SER A 112 -12.37 -8.74 7.18
C SER A 112 -11.12 -8.73 6.31
N VAL A 113 -11.19 -9.18 5.05
CA VAL A 113 -10.00 -9.41 4.22
C VAL A 113 -9.73 -8.23 3.29
N SER A 114 -10.75 -7.70 2.59
CA SER A 114 -10.52 -6.62 1.62
C SER A 114 -9.99 -5.32 2.24
N PRO A 115 -10.50 -4.83 3.40
CA PRO A 115 -9.92 -3.65 4.05
C PRO A 115 -8.45 -3.85 4.45
N ILE A 116 -8.06 -5.08 4.79
CA ILE A 116 -6.67 -5.41 5.12
C ILE A 116 -5.80 -5.40 3.87
N ALA A 117 -6.25 -6.10 2.81
CA ALA A 117 -5.51 -6.24 1.57
C ALA A 117 -5.36 -4.92 0.77
N ILE A 118 -6.20 -3.92 1.07
CA ILE A 118 -6.19 -2.63 0.37
C ILE A 118 -5.72 -1.51 1.30
N ASP A 119 -6.53 -1.16 2.31
CA ASP A 119 -6.30 0.06 3.10
C ASP A 119 -5.11 -0.10 4.06
N ALA A 120 -5.05 -1.24 4.77
CA ALA A 120 -3.98 -1.49 5.72
C ALA A 120 -2.64 -1.79 5.02
N LEU A 121 -2.65 -2.60 3.95
CA LEU A 121 -1.46 -2.85 3.15
C LEU A 121 -0.90 -1.56 2.53
N ALA A 122 -1.76 -0.70 1.95
CA ALA A 122 -1.32 0.59 1.42
C ALA A 122 -0.68 1.45 2.52
N THR A 123 -1.29 1.50 3.72
CA THR A 123 -0.74 2.24 4.87
C THR A 123 0.66 1.74 5.22
N GLY A 124 0.83 0.43 5.39
CA GLY A 124 2.12 -0.19 5.69
C GLY A 124 3.17 0.07 4.60
N LEU A 125 2.78 0.01 3.32
CA LEU A 125 3.67 0.28 2.20
C LEU A 125 4.15 1.74 2.20
N TYR A 126 3.25 2.70 2.38
CA TYR A 126 3.61 4.12 2.47
C TYR A 126 4.55 4.43 3.65
N GLN A 127 4.41 3.68 4.75
CA GLN A 127 5.21 3.85 5.96
C GLN A 127 6.51 3.01 5.97
N SER A 128 6.65 2.04 5.06
CA SER A 128 7.83 1.17 4.99
C SER A 128 9.09 1.86 4.47
N GLY A 129 8.94 3.00 3.81
CA GLY A 129 10.02 3.67 3.05
C GLY A 129 10.30 3.03 1.69
N LEU A 130 9.55 1.99 1.29
CA LEU A 130 9.55 1.46 -0.08
C LEU A 130 8.86 2.41 -1.04
N VAL A 131 9.29 2.40 -2.30
CA VAL A 131 8.64 3.15 -3.38
C VAL A 131 7.85 2.17 -4.22
N HIS A 132 6.53 2.29 -4.17
CA HIS A 132 5.61 1.38 -4.85
C HIS A 132 4.71 2.11 -5.86
N GLU A 133 4.32 1.38 -6.90
CA GLU A 133 3.25 1.73 -7.81
C GLU A 133 2.13 0.72 -7.72
N ASP A 134 0.90 1.21 -7.90
CA ASP A 134 -0.30 0.39 -8.02
C ASP A 134 -0.61 0.17 -9.50
N ALA A 135 -1.02 -1.03 -9.87
CA ALA A 135 -1.49 -1.36 -11.20
C ALA A 135 -2.72 -2.26 -11.16
N LEU A 136 -3.57 -2.14 -12.19
CA LEU A 136 -4.64 -3.08 -12.41
C LEU A 136 -4.09 -4.36 -13.01
N LEU A 137 -4.69 -5.50 -12.64
CA LEU A 137 -4.36 -6.81 -13.20
C LEU A 137 -4.44 -6.82 -14.73
N SER A 138 -5.38 -6.08 -15.33
CA SER A 138 -5.53 -5.94 -16.78
C SER A 138 -4.33 -5.25 -17.46
N GLU A 139 -3.63 -4.37 -16.74
CA GLU A 139 -2.47 -3.64 -17.26
C GLU A 139 -1.20 -4.50 -17.27
N LEU A 140 -1.17 -5.58 -16.47
CA LEU A 140 0.01 -6.42 -16.28
C LEU A 140 0.57 -6.93 -17.62
N SER A 141 -0.28 -7.21 -18.61
CA SER A 141 0.09 -7.62 -19.97
C SER A 141 0.99 -6.61 -20.72
N THR A 142 0.93 -5.33 -20.37
CA THR A 142 1.60 -4.23 -21.06
C THR A 142 2.66 -3.51 -20.22
N ILE A 143 2.60 -3.67 -18.90
CA ILE A 143 3.59 -3.08 -17.99
C ILE A 143 4.96 -3.68 -18.25
N ASP A 144 5.96 -2.80 -18.34
CA ASP A 144 7.37 -3.18 -18.27
C ASP A 144 7.73 -3.52 -16.83
N LEU A 145 8.10 -4.78 -16.59
CA LEU A 145 8.42 -5.30 -15.26
C LEU A 145 9.89 -5.13 -14.87
N SER A 146 10.74 -4.66 -15.78
CA SER A 146 12.20 -4.63 -15.59
C SER A 146 12.66 -3.80 -14.39
N ALA A 147 11.90 -2.76 -14.02
CA ALA A 147 12.19 -1.92 -12.86
C ALA A 147 11.77 -2.56 -11.52
N PHE A 148 10.80 -3.49 -11.53
CA PHE A 148 10.21 -4.02 -10.30
C PHE A 148 10.98 -5.24 -9.82
N ARG A 149 11.47 -5.15 -8.58
CA ARG A 149 12.15 -6.22 -7.85
C ARG A 149 11.18 -7.02 -6.98
N LEU A 150 10.06 -6.40 -6.60
CA LEU A 150 9.00 -7.00 -5.82
C LEU A 150 7.65 -6.77 -6.51
N VAL A 151 6.88 -7.84 -6.73
CA VAL A 151 5.50 -7.77 -7.24
C VAL A 151 4.57 -8.42 -6.23
N ILE A 152 3.56 -7.66 -5.78
CA ILE A 152 2.58 -8.09 -4.78
C ILE A 152 1.21 -8.20 -5.44
N PHE A 153 0.66 -9.40 -5.49
CA PHE A 153 -0.73 -9.65 -5.88
C PHE A 153 -1.63 -9.48 -4.65
N ALA A 154 -2.07 -8.24 -4.42
CA ALA A 154 -2.77 -7.83 -3.21
C ALA A 154 -4.24 -8.27 -3.20
N THR A 155 -4.98 -7.97 -4.27
CA THR A 155 -6.43 -8.28 -4.37
C THR A 155 -6.77 -8.94 -5.69
N THR A 156 -6.29 -10.15 -5.92
CA THR A 156 -6.54 -10.91 -7.16
C THR A 156 -7.09 -12.31 -6.86
N PRO A 157 -8.27 -12.44 -6.21
CA PRO A 157 -8.77 -13.74 -5.78
C PRO A 157 -9.15 -14.66 -6.95
N VAL A 158 -9.51 -14.07 -8.08
CA VAL A 158 -9.87 -14.78 -9.31
C VAL A 158 -8.85 -14.44 -10.38
N LEU A 159 -8.27 -15.47 -10.99
CA LEU A 159 -7.34 -15.37 -12.09
C LEU A 159 -7.74 -16.40 -13.15
N ASP A 160 -8.09 -15.94 -14.36
CA ASP A 160 -8.35 -16.85 -15.47
C ASP A 160 -7.06 -17.53 -15.97
N GLU A 161 -7.17 -18.51 -16.86
CA GLU A 161 -5.98 -19.23 -17.34
C GLU A 161 -5.00 -18.33 -18.09
N THR A 162 -5.48 -17.36 -18.87
CA THR A 162 -4.61 -16.43 -19.59
C THR A 162 -3.80 -15.56 -18.62
N GLN A 163 -4.43 -15.09 -17.55
CA GLN A 163 -3.77 -14.33 -16.48
C GLN A 163 -2.77 -15.20 -15.72
N ARG A 164 -3.11 -16.46 -15.44
CA ARG A 164 -2.20 -17.41 -14.76
C ARG A 164 -0.96 -17.72 -15.60
N GLU A 165 -1.14 -18.03 -16.88
CA GLU A 165 -0.03 -18.21 -17.83
C GLU A 165 0.87 -16.98 -17.87
N MET A 166 0.26 -15.80 -18.02
CA MET A 166 0.99 -14.54 -18.05
C MET A 166 1.77 -14.26 -16.77
N ILE A 167 1.21 -14.56 -15.60
CA ILE A 167 1.91 -14.44 -14.31
C ILE A 167 3.10 -15.39 -14.26
N ARG A 168 2.90 -16.69 -14.57
CA ARG A 168 3.97 -17.71 -14.52
C ARG A 168 5.11 -17.41 -15.49
N ASP A 169 4.80 -16.87 -16.67
CA ASP A 169 5.80 -16.72 -17.73
C ASP A 169 6.56 -15.39 -17.66
N ARG A 170 5.93 -14.31 -17.18
CA ARG A 170 6.52 -12.96 -17.23
C ARG A 170 6.98 -12.41 -15.89
N VAL A 171 6.34 -12.81 -14.79
CA VAL A 171 6.57 -12.20 -13.48
C VAL A 171 7.76 -12.80 -12.72
N PRO A 172 7.98 -14.13 -12.66
CA PRO A 172 9.10 -14.71 -11.91
C PRO A 172 10.38 -14.70 -12.75
N LYS A 173 10.94 -13.51 -13.02
CA LYS A 173 12.15 -13.31 -13.82
C LYS A 173 13.13 -12.40 -13.11
N ASP A 174 14.41 -12.48 -13.48
CA ASP A 174 15.47 -11.56 -13.03
C ASP A 174 15.68 -11.50 -11.50
N GLY A 175 15.43 -12.61 -10.80
CA GLY A 175 15.54 -12.71 -9.34
C GLY A 175 14.37 -12.03 -8.60
N ARG A 176 13.28 -11.69 -9.28
CA ARG A 176 12.15 -10.95 -8.73
C ARG A 176 11.45 -11.72 -7.60
N HIS A 177 11.00 -10.98 -6.60
CA HIS A 177 10.16 -11.52 -5.54
C HIS A 177 8.69 -11.40 -5.95
N VAL A 178 7.95 -12.51 -5.85
CA VAL A 178 6.53 -12.59 -6.23
C VAL A 178 5.72 -12.98 -5.00
N VAL A 179 4.83 -12.09 -4.57
CA VAL A 179 4.06 -12.23 -3.33
C VAL A 179 2.58 -12.40 -3.65
N PHE A 180 1.97 -13.45 -3.11
CA PHE A 180 0.52 -13.65 -3.12
C PHE A 180 -0.02 -13.47 -1.71
N THR A 181 -1.07 -12.66 -1.56
CA THR A 181 -1.71 -12.42 -0.25
C THR A 181 -3.14 -12.92 -0.22
N GLY A 182 -3.54 -13.46 0.92
CA GLY A 182 -4.91 -13.94 1.13
C GLY A 182 -5.31 -15.01 0.13
N HIS A 183 -6.46 -14.81 -0.48
CA HIS A 183 -7.06 -15.75 -1.42
C HIS A 183 -6.62 -15.51 -2.87
N ALA A 184 -5.48 -14.86 -3.12
CA ALA A 184 -5.00 -14.60 -4.47
C ALA A 184 -4.88 -15.89 -5.30
N GLY A 185 -5.53 -15.92 -6.47
CA GLY A 185 -5.53 -17.08 -7.38
C GLY A 185 -6.34 -18.29 -6.93
N TRP A 186 -7.27 -18.14 -5.98
CA TRP A 186 -8.14 -19.23 -5.53
C TRP A 186 -9.31 -19.53 -6.47
N GLY A 187 -9.65 -18.62 -7.38
CA GLY A 187 -10.69 -18.82 -8.39
C GLY A 187 -10.17 -18.71 -9.82
N ASP A 188 -10.90 -19.30 -10.78
CA ASP A 188 -10.65 -19.20 -12.23
C ASP A 188 -11.84 -18.63 -13.03
N GLY A 189 -12.86 -18.13 -12.31
CA GLY A 189 -14.12 -17.65 -12.88
C GLY A 189 -15.20 -18.72 -13.00
N SER A 190 -14.83 -20.00 -12.89
CA SER A 190 -15.75 -21.14 -12.93
C SER A 190 -15.70 -22.01 -11.68
N LYS A 191 -14.51 -22.15 -11.09
CA LYS A 191 -14.20 -22.93 -9.90
C LYS A 191 -13.53 -22.06 -8.86
N VAL A 192 -13.62 -22.49 -7.61
CA VAL A 192 -12.95 -21.88 -6.46
C VAL A 192 -12.41 -22.99 -5.58
N GLY A 193 -11.14 -22.90 -5.21
CA GLY A 193 -10.52 -23.87 -4.32
C GLY A 193 -9.01 -23.68 -4.15
N PRO A 194 -8.44 -24.22 -3.05
CA PRO A 194 -7.01 -24.11 -2.77
C PRO A 194 -6.13 -24.77 -3.84
N GLU A 195 -6.65 -25.77 -4.57
CA GLU A 195 -5.95 -26.44 -5.66
C GLU A 195 -5.57 -25.48 -6.79
N LEU A 196 -6.39 -24.46 -7.04
CA LEU A 196 -6.10 -23.43 -8.04
C LEU A 196 -4.95 -22.52 -7.59
N ALA A 197 -4.89 -22.20 -6.29
CA ALA A 197 -3.78 -21.45 -5.72
C ALA A 197 -2.48 -22.27 -5.76
N THR A 198 -2.57 -23.57 -5.45
CA THR A 198 -1.43 -24.49 -5.57
C THR A 198 -0.90 -24.59 -6.99
N GLN A 199 -1.78 -24.66 -8.00
CA GLN A 199 -1.35 -24.69 -9.40
C GLN A 199 -0.64 -23.40 -9.84
N LEU A 200 -0.99 -22.26 -9.24
CA LEU A 200 -0.39 -20.97 -9.55
C LEU A 200 0.97 -20.78 -8.88
N THR A 201 1.05 -21.08 -7.58
CA THR A 201 2.21 -20.73 -6.74
C THR A 201 3.17 -21.91 -6.53
N GLY A 202 2.70 -23.13 -6.77
CA GLY A 202 3.41 -24.35 -6.41
C GLY A 202 3.49 -24.61 -4.91
N PHE A 203 2.78 -23.86 -4.06
CA PHE A 203 2.65 -24.17 -2.63
C PHE A 203 1.43 -25.04 -2.41
N GLU A 204 1.61 -26.19 -1.75
CA GLU A 204 0.48 -27.03 -1.34
C GLU A 204 -0.37 -26.25 -0.34
N THR A 205 -1.54 -25.82 -0.81
CA THR A 205 -2.44 -24.88 -0.14
C THR A 205 -3.69 -25.62 0.28
N GLN A 206 -4.29 -25.21 1.39
CA GLN A 206 -5.52 -25.77 1.92
C GLN A 206 -6.38 -24.66 2.55
N LEU A 207 -7.69 -24.90 2.62
CA LEU A 207 -8.59 -24.06 3.39
C LEU A 207 -8.59 -24.53 4.84
N LEU A 208 -8.25 -23.63 5.76
CA LEU A 208 -8.27 -23.89 7.19
C LEU A 208 -9.35 -23.06 7.83
N ASN A 209 -10.13 -23.66 8.74
CA ASN A 209 -10.89 -22.88 9.71
C ASN A 209 -9.97 -22.55 10.89
N ALA A 210 -9.64 -21.27 11.07
CA ALA A 210 -8.78 -20.79 12.14
C ALA A 210 -9.60 -20.08 13.23
N GLU A 211 -9.40 -20.44 14.49
CA GLU A 211 -10.17 -19.91 15.62
C GLU A 211 -9.28 -19.70 16.87
N PRO A 212 -8.94 -18.44 17.23
CA PRO A 212 -9.12 -17.23 16.43
C PRO A 212 -8.15 -17.18 15.24
N ALA A 213 -8.56 -16.55 14.15
CA ALA A 213 -7.75 -16.29 12.96
C ALA A 213 -6.75 -15.17 13.22
N VAL A 214 -5.64 -15.52 13.87
CA VAL A 214 -4.51 -14.64 14.17
C VAL A 214 -3.26 -15.20 13.49
N GLN A 215 -2.75 -14.46 12.51
CA GLN A 215 -1.50 -14.74 11.82
C GLN A 215 -0.35 -14.00 12.52
N SER A 216 0.77 -14.67 12.75
CA SER A 216 2.03 -14.07 13.17
C SER A 216 3.12 -14.39 12.15
N VAL A 217 3.85 -13.37 11.70
CA VAL A 217 4.94 -13.47 10.72
C VAL A 217 6.21 -12.92 11.35
N THR A 218 7.33 -13.60 11.15
CA THR A 218 8.64 -13.14 11.61
C THR A 218 9.67 -13.26 10.49
N LEU A 219 10.38 -12.16 10.23
CA LEU A 219 11.38 -12.08 9.17
C LEU A 219 12.51 -11.16 9.59
N ASP A 220 13.73 -11.69 9.70
CA ASP A 220 14.95 -10.91 9.99
C ASP A 220 14.84 -9.97 11.20
N GLY A 221 14.06 -10.37 12.21
CA GLY A 221 13.82 -9.59 13.43
C GLY A 221 12.61 -8.65 13.37
N ALA A 222 12.00 -8.44 12.20
CA ALA A 222 10.69 -7.82 12.08
C ALA A 222 9.59 -8.81 12.45
N GLU A 223 8.56 -8.30 13.12
CA GLU A 223 7.38 -9.06 13.55
C GLU A 223 6.13 -8.38 13.03
N ASP A 224 5.15 -9.20 12.62
CA ASP A 224 3.84 -8.74 12.20
C ASP A 224 2.78 -9.68 12.76
N VAL A 225 1.71 -9.11 13.32
CA VAL A 225 0.58 -9.85 13.85
C VAL A 225 -0.70 -9.25 13.27
N CYS A 226 -1.48 -10.08 12.60
CA CYS A 226 -2.73 -9.69 11.99
C CYS A 226 -3.89 -10.56 12.50
N GLU A 227 -5.00 -9.93 12.87
CA GLU A 227 -6.18 -10.58 13.41
C GLU A 227 -7.40 -10.27 12.53
N LEU A 228 -8.17 -11.30 12.17
CA LEU A 228 -9.38 -11.17 11.33
C LEU A 228 -10.69 -11.03 12.14
N GLY A 229 -10.58 -10.82 13.45
CA GLY A 229 -11.70 -10.49 14.34
C GLY A 229 -12.54 -11.69 14.83
N GLY A 230 -12.01 -12.91 14.78
CA GLY A 230 -12.69 -14.12 15.28
C GLY A 230 -12.29 -15.38 14.53
N ALA A 231 -13.22 -16.36 14.47
CA ALA A 231 -13.06 -17.53 13.62
C ALA A 231 -13.21 -17.13 12.14
N PHE A 232 -12.31 -17.62 11.28
CA PHE A 232 -12.35 -17.31 9.84
C PHE A 232 -11.77 -18.46 9.01
N ASP A 233 -12.31 -18.65 7.81
CA ASP A 233 -11.76 -19.58 6.83
C ASP A 233 -10.61 -18.90 6.08
N VAL A 234 -9.41 -19.44 6.23
CA VAL A 234 -8.15 -18.81 5.83
C VAL A 234 -7.27 -19.77 5.02
N PRO A 235 -6.37 -19.26 4.17
CA PRO A 235 -5.33 -20.08 3.57
C PRO A 235 -4.44 -20.72 4.64
N GLY A 236 -4.04 -21.96 4.39
CA GLY A 236 -2.96 -22.64 5.10
C GLY A 236 -2.05 -23.34 4.11
N PHE A 237 -0.81 -23.59 4.54
CA PHE A 237 0.22 -24.15 3.67
C PHE A 237 0.83 -25.42 4.27
N ASN A 238 1.23 -26.37 3.43
CA ASN A 238 2.12 -27.44 3.86
C ASN A 238 3.53 -26.87 4.09
N GLN A 239 4.26 -27.45 5.05
CA GLN A 239 5.60 -27.02 5.45
C GLN A 239 6.72 -27.78 4.73
N GLU A 240 6.39 -28.77 3.89
CA GLU A 240 7.39 -29.54 3.15
C GLU A 240 8.04 -28.72 2.02
N ASN A 241 9.37 -28.76 1.95
CA ASN A 241 10.19 -28.13 0.91
C ASN A 241 9.97 -26.61 0.72
N VAL A 242 9.53 -25.93 1.78
CA VAL A 242 9.34 -24.47 1.82
C VAL A 242 10.03 -23.88 3.03
N SER A 243 10.32 -22.59 2.98
CA SER A 243 10.74 -21.82 4.15
C SER A 243 9.50 -21.27 4.85
N LEU A 244 9.30 -21.67 6.10
CA LEU A 244 8.22 -21.15 6.94
C LEU A 244 8.53 -19.72 7.37
N VAL A 245 7.58 -18.80 7.16
CA VAL A 245 7.72 -17.36 7.48
C VAL A 245 6.68 -16.92 8.51
N GLY A 246 5.55 -17.61 8.59
CA GLY A 246 4.48 -17.26 9.50
C GLY A 246 3.61 -18.44 9.92
N LEU A 247 3.02 -18.29 11.10
CA LEU A 247 2.15 -19.26 11.74
C LEU A 247 0.78 -18.67 12.02
N TRP A 248 -0.25 -19.50 11.96
CA TRP A 248 -1.51 -19.27 12.65
C TRP A 248 -1.28 -19.51 14.15
N LYS A 249 -2.14 -18.92 14.98
CA LYS A 249 -2.07 -19.06 16.45
C LYS A 249 -2.03 -20.52 16.95
N ASP A 250 -2.62 -21.45 16.20
CA ASP A 250 -2.63 -22.88 16.51
C ASP A 250 -1.38 -23.65 16.03
N GLY A 251 -0.41 -22.95 15.44
CA GLY A 251 0.86 -23.51 14.95
C GLY A 251 0.82 -24.06 13.52
N ARG A 252 -0.30 -23.98 12.81
CA ARG A 252 -0.35 -24.29 11.37
C ARG A 252 0.32 -23.19 10.54
N ALA A 253 0.88 -23.50 9.38
CA ALA A 253 1.56 -22.50 8.56
C ALA A 253 0.58 -21.51 7.93
N SER A 254 0.87 -20.22 8.09
CA SER A 254 0.11 -19.09 7.52
C SER A 254 0.92 -18.26 6.53
N ALA A 255 2.24 -18.41 6.49
CA ALA A 255 3.07 -17.80 5.45
C ALA A 255 4.29 -18.65 5.12
N VAL A 256 4.57 -18.79 3.83
CA VAL A 256 5.67 -19.61 3.30
C VAL A 256 6.39 -18.89 2.17
N SER A 257 7.63 -19.29 1.93
CA SER A 257 8.43 -18.84 0.80
C SER A 257 9.26 -19.95 0.18
N ARG A 258 9.64 -19.77 -1.08
CA ARG A 258 10.55 -20.65 -1.81
C ARG A 258 11.42 -19.83 -2.74
N VAL A 259 12.73 -20.07 -2.69
CA VAL A 259 13.70 -19.48 -3.62
C VAL A 259 13.88 -20.45 -4.80
N GLU A 260 13.79 -19.92 -6.01
CA GLU A 260 14.06 -20.60 -7.28
C GLU A 260 15.18 -19.85 -8.02
N GLU A 261 15.64 -20.38 -9.15
CA GLU A 261 16.73 -19.80 -9.92
C GLU A 261 16.40 -18.38 -10.43
N GLU A 262 15.18 -18.17 -10.91
CA GLU A 262 14.76 -16.90 -11.53
C GLU A 262 13.94 -15.98 -10.62
N ALA A 263 13.47 -16.47 -9.45
CA ALA A 263 12.56 -15.72 -8.59
C ALA A 263 12.50 -16.27 -7.15
N THR A 264 11.98 -15.44 -6.24
CA THR A 264 11.55 -15.89 -4.91
C THR A 264 10.03 -15.77 -4.78
N TRP A 265 9.36 -16.87 -4.49
CA TRP A 265 7.93 -16.92 -4.29
C TRP A 265 7.56 -16.79 -2.82
N TRP A 266 6.48 -16.07 -2.55
CA TRP A 266 5.91 -15.90 -1.22
C TRP A 266 4.39 -16.11 -1.28
N SER A 267 3.84 -16.73 -0.25
CA SER A 267 2.40 -16.75 -0.02
C SER A 267 2.11 -16.48 1.44
N PHE A 268 1.29 -15.46 1.67
CA PHE A 268 0.83 -15.06 2.99
C PHE A 268 -0.68 -15.22 3.05
N ALA A 269 -1.18 -15.89 4.08
CA ALA A 269 -2.61 -16.10 4.23
C ALA A 269 -3.37 -14.81 4.61
N VAL A 270 -2.66 -13.84 5.19
CA VAL A 270 -3.08 -12.43 5.31
C VAL A 270 -1.90 -11.56 4.88
N ALA A 271 -2.15 -10.46 4.19
CA ALA A 271 -1.08 -9.55 3.76
C ALA A 271 -0.25 -9.07 4.97
N PRO A 272 1.08 -8.98 4.86
CA PRO A 272 1.89 -8.29 5.88
C PRO A 272 1.54 -6.79 5.87
N LEU A 273 1.33 -6.22 7.05
CA LEU A 273 0.83 -4.86 7.26
C LEU A 273 1.84 -3.98 8.01
N GLN A 274 2.69 -4.57 8.85
CA GLN A 274 3.67 -3.78 9.57
C GLN A 274 4.72 -3.22 8.60
N SER A 275 4.96 -1.92 8.69
CA SER A 275 5.90 -1.17 7.85
C SER A 275 7.30 -1.77 7.89
N SER A 276 7.75 -2.20 9.06
CA SER A 276 9.02 -2.90 9.27
C SER A 276 9.06 -4.26 8.57
N MET A 277 8.00 -5.06 8.64
CA MET A 277 7.89 -6.35 7.94
C MET A 277 7.95 -6.15 6.42
N LEU A 278 7.17 -5.21 5.88
CA LEU A 278 7.19 -4.88 4.46
C LEU A 278 8.58 -4.39 4.02
N ARG A 279 9.24 -3.57 4.84
CA ARG A 279 10.62 -3.13 4.61
C ARG A 279 11.59 -4.30 4.53
N GLU A 280 11.48 -5.31 5.41
CA GLU A 280 12.35 -6.50 5.33
C GLU A 280 12.07 -7.36 4.09
N ILE A 281 10.80 -7.53 3.70
CA ILE A 281 10.44 -8.20 2.45
C ILE A 281 11.07 -7.47 1.26
N GLY A 282 10.95 -6.14 1.22
CA GLY A 282 11.58 -5.29 0.21
C GLY A 282 13.10 -5.39 0.23
N ARG A 283 13.73 -5.40 1.41
CA ARG A 283 15.19 -5.56 1.55
C ARG A 283 15.66 -6.90 0.99
N ARG A 284 14.94 -7.99 1.25
CA ARG A 284 15.24 -9.31 0.66
C ARG A 284 15.08 -9.31 -0.86
N ALA A 285 14.07 -8.61 -1.38
CA ALA A 285 13.89 -8.40 -2.81
C ALA A 285 14.95 -7.46 -3.42
N GLY A 286 15.78 -6.82 -2.60
CA GLY A 286 16.74 -5.82 -3.04
C GLY A 286 16.09 -4.48 -3.40
N CYS A 287 14.84 -4.20 -3.01
CA CYS A 287 14.20 -2.90 -3.21
C CYS A 287 14.94 -1.78 -2.45
N HIS A 288 14.82 -0.55 -2.94
CA HIS A 288 15.42 0.60 -2.31
C HIS A 288 14.52 1.15 -1.19
N ILE A 289 15.08 1.21 0.02
CA ILE A 289 14.42 1.79 1.18
C ILE A 289 14.88 3.24 1.33
N LYS A 290 13.92 4.17 1.30
CA LYS A 290 14.15 5.62 1.30
C LYS A 290 14.09 6.25 2.68
N ASN A 291 13.35 5.61 3.59
CA ASN A 291 13.22 5.99 4.99
C ASN A 291 13.18 4.71 5.85
N GLU A 292 14.00 4.66 6.89
CA GLU A 292 14.05 3.51 7.82
C GLU A 292 13.06 3.68 9.00
N CYS A 293 12.35 4.81 9.07
CA CYS A 293 11.29 5.06 10.06
C CYS A 293 9.91 4.75 9.49
N ASP A 294 8.97 4.41 10.37
CA ASP A 294 7.59 4.02 10.02
C ASP A 294 6.71 5.26 9.73
N GLU A 295 7.09 5.99 8.69
CA GLU A 295 6.54 7.30 8.33
C GLU A 295 6.15 7.35 6.87
N THR A 296 5.04 7.99 6.56
CA THR A 296 4.59 8.13 5.17
C THR A 296 5.65 8.83 4.34
N THR A 297 6.18 8.09 3.37
CA THR A 297 7.27 8.51 2.49
C THR A 297 6.79 8.42 1.04
N LEU A 298 6.83 9.54 0.32
CA LEU A 298 6.44 9.63 -1.09
C LEU A 298 7.66 10.02 -1.92
N VAL A 299 7.87 9.35 -3.05
CA VAL A 299 9.01 9.64 -3.93
C VAL A 299 8.56 9.62 -5.39
N GLY A 300 8.93 10.67 -6.11
CA GLY A 300 8.73 10.77 -7.56
C GLY A 300 8.65 12.23 -8.02
N ALA A 301 8.65 12.46 -9.32
CA ALA A 301 8.71 13.81 -9.91
C ALA A 301 9.88 14.69 -9.39
N GLY A 302 11.00 14.05 -9.00
CA GLY A 302 12.14 14.76 -8.40
C GLY A 302 11.89 15.27 -6.98
N LEU A 303 10.90 14.71 -6.28
CA LEU A 303 10.52 15.06 -4.91
C LEU A 303 10.62 13.83 -3.99
N LEU A 304 11.08 14.08 -2.77
CA LEU A 304 10.99 13.17 -1.63
C LEU A 304 10.18 13.89 -0.54
N VAL A 305 9.01 13.36 -0.21
CA VAL A 305 8.11 13.93 0.81
C VAL A 305 8.05 12.97 1.99
N VAL A 306 8.30 13.48 3.19
CA VAL A 306 8.20 12.70 4.43
C VAL A 306 7.20 13.38 5.35
N HIS A 307 6.22 12.62 5.82
CA HIS A 307 5.23 13.06 6.79
C HIS A 307 5.50 12.37 8.14
N THR A 308 5.79 13.17 9.15
CA THR A 308 6.21 12.72 10.47
C THR A 308 5.10 12.82 11.48
N LEU A 309 5.02 11.86 12.40
CA LEU A 309 4.24 12.00 13.63
C LEU A 309 5.10 12.53 14.76
N GLU A 310 6.34 12.01 14.88
CA GLU A 310 7.29 12.36 15.92
C GLU A 310 8.47 13.14 15.36
N ALA A 311 8.97 14.11 16.12
CA ALA A 311 10.19 14.83 15.77
C ALA A 311 11.41 13.91 15.87
N GLY A 312 12.45 14.19 15.10
CA GLY A 312 13.74 13.54 15.31
C GLY A 312 14.65 13.53 14.09
N SER A 313 15.85 12.99 14.29
CA SER A 313 16.81 12.79 13.20
C SER A 313 16.33 11.70 12.25
N ARG A 314 16.53 11.94 10.95
CA ARG A 314 16.28 10.98 9.87
C ARG A 314 17.47 10.95 8.93
N THR A 315 17.77 9.75 8.46
CA THR A 315 18.69 9.50 7.35
C THR A 315 17.86 9.03 6.17
N LEU A 316 17.63 9.92 5.22
CA LEU A 316 16.82 9.64 4.04
C LEU A 316 17.71 9.36 2.84
N LYS A 317 17.23 8.57 1.88
CA LYS A 317 17.96 8.26 0.65
C LYS A 317 17.14 8.67 -0.57
N THR A 318 17.74 9.40 -1.50
CA THR A 318 17.10 9.72 -2.78
C THR A 318 17.23 8.56 -3.78
N PRO A 319 16.43 8.51 -4.86
CA PRO A 319 16.66 7.61 -6.00
C PRO A 319 18.09 7.65 -6.57
N GLU A 320 18.71 8.82 -6.57
CA GLU A 320 20.03 9.12 -7.10
C GLU A 320 21.17 8.73 -6.14
N GLY A 321 20.82 8.20 -4.96
CA GLY A 321 21.77 7.73 -3.95
C GLY A 321 22.29 8.82 -3.01
N ILE A 322 21.73 10.03 -3.06
CA ILE A 322 22.07 11.09 -2.11
C ILE A 322 21.51 10.71 -0.74
N VAL A 323 22.33 10.87 0.29
CA VAL A 323 21.94 10.70 1.69
C VAL A 323 21.62 12.08 2.27
N ILE A 324 20.40 12.26 2.78
CA ILE A 324 19.94 13.47 3.43
C ILE A 324 19.86 13.20 4.93
N GLU A 325 20.70 13.91 5.69
CA GLU A 325 20.63 13.93 7.15
C GLU A 325 19.82 15.16 7.57
N ALA A 326 18.66 14.95 8.19
CA ALA A 326 17.77 16.04 8.58
C ALA A 326 17.16 15.78 9.96
N VAL A 327 16.91 16.85 10.70
CA VAL A 327 16.04 16.81 11.89
C VAL A 327 14.66 17.26 11.46
N LEU A 328 13.71 16.32 11.47
CA LEU A 328 12.33 16.58 11.06
C LEU A 328 11.49 17.00 12.29
N PRO A 329 10.59 17.99 12.15
CA PRO A 329 9.64 18.36 13.22
C PRO A 329 8.62 17.25 13.48
N GLU A 330 7.91 17.31 14.61
CA GLU A 330 6.75 16.46 14.85
C GLU A 330 5.55 16.92 14.02
N ARG A 331 4.65 16.01 13.68
CA ARG A 331 3.36 16.30 13.03
C ARG A 331 3.49 17.19 11.78
N SER A 332 4.51 16.95 10.97
CA SER A 332 4.90 17.84 9.88
C SER A 332 5.05 17.10 8.55
N SER A 333 5.07 17.84 7.44
CA SER A 333 5.42 17.31 6.12
C SER A 333 6.58 18.11 5.55
N VAL A 334 7.69 17.43 5.26
CA VAL A 334 8.91 18.04 4.74
C VAL A 334 9.17 17.53 3.33
N VAL A 335 9.58 18.44 2.44
CA VAL A 335 9.78 18.15 1.02
C VAL A 335 11.24 18.42 0.66
N PHE A 336 11.86 17.46 -0.01
CA PHE A 336 13.23 17.55 -0.50
C PHE A 336 13.26 17.40 -2.03
N ASP A 337 14.20 18.08 -2.67
CA ASP A 337 14.60 17.83 -4.05
C ASP A 337 15.46 16.58 -4.12
N THR A 338 15.11 15.59 -4.95
CA THR A 338 15.87 14.32 -4.99
C THR A 338 17.22 14.44 -5.68
N VAL A 339 17.40 15.46 -6.53
CA VAL A 339 18.62 15.69 -7.30
C VAL A 339 19.65 16.47 -6.49
N THR A 340 19.23 17.42 -5.66
CA THR A 340 20.14 18.25 -4.86
C THR A 340 20.20 17.85 -3.39
N GLY A 341 19.17 17.16 -2.87
CA GLY A 341 18.98 16.90 -1.45
C GLY A 341 18.52 18.12 -0.65
N GLU A 342 18.25 19.25 -1.30
CA GLU A 342 17.82 20.48 -0.64
C GLU A 342 16.38 20.38 -0.12
N ARG A 343 16.14 20.92 1.08
CA ARG A 343 14.78 21.06 1.65
C ARG A 343 14.05 22.20 0.92
N LEU A 344 12.97 21.86 0.24
CA LEU A 344 12.13 22.79 -0.52
C LEU A 344 11.00 23.38 0.32
N LEU A 345 10.39 22.58 1.20
CA LEU A 345 9.26 22.96 2.05
C LEU A 345 9.26 22.22 3.39
N GLY A 346 8.39 22.70 4.27
CA GLY A 346 8.22 22.24 5.63
C GLY A 346 9.21 22.90 6.54
#